data_AF-A0A4Q3RXB8-F1
#
_entry.id   AF-A0A4Q3RXB8-F1
#
_cell.length_a   1.000
_cell.length_b   1.000
_cell.length_c   1.000
_cell.angle_alpha   90.00
_cell.angle_beta   90.00
_cell.angle_gamma   90.00
#
_symmetry.space_group_name_H-M   'P 1'
#
loop_
_entity.id
_entity.type
_entity.pdbx_description
1 polymer ?
#
loop_
_entity_poly.entity_id
_entity_poly.type
_entity_poly.pdbx_seq_one_letter_code
_entity_poly.pdbx_strand_id
1 'polypeptide(L)' 'MMTASEILHAFLRDIRNTGVIESIAVLTGILSVWYSRKENILVYPVGLVNTIFYVYLSVKGGLFGEASVNLYYTIMSIYG' A
#
# COMPACT_ATOMS: atom_id res chain seq x y z
N MET A 1 16.39 -24.95 -3.37
CA MET A 1 15.00 -24.45 -3.38
C MET A 1 14.56 -24.30 -1.94
N MET A 2 13.91 -23.20 -1.58
CA MET A 2 13.33 -23.05 -0.24
C MET A 2 12.18 -24.06 -0.05
N THR A 3 12.15 -24.70 1.10
CA THR A 3 11.09 -25.61 1.53
C THR A 3 9.84 -24.84 1.99
N ALA A 4 8.68 -25.48 2.01
CA ALA A 4 7.42 -24.84 2.41
C ALA A 4 7.48 -24.28 3.85
N SER A 5 8.18 -24.96 4.76
CA SER A 5 8.39 -24.48 6.13
C SER A 5 9.26 -23.23 6.17
N GLU A 6 10.32 -23.15 5.36
CA GLU A 6 11.18 -21.96 5.28
C GLU A 6 10.43 -20.75 4.73
N ILE A 7 9.55 -20.95 3.74
CA ILE A 7 8.68 -19.90 3.21
C ILE A 7 7.72 -19.41 4.30
N LEU A 8 7.08 -20.32 5.04
CA LEU A 8 6.16 -19.95 6.13
C LEU A 8 6.88 -19.16 7.23
N HIS A 9 8.08 -19.59 7.62
CA HIS A 9 8.89 -18.89 8.62
C HIS A 9 9.34 -17.50 8.16
N ALA A 10 9.71 -17.34 6.88
CA ALA A 10 10.04 -16.03 6.30
C ALA A 10 8.82 -15.10 6.31
N PHE A 11 7.67 -15.58 5.84
CA PHE A 11 6.43 -14.82 5.81
C PHE A 11 5.98 -14.35 7.20
N LEU A 12 5.97 -15.25 8.19
CA LEU A 12 5.59 -14.89 9.56
C LEU A 12 6.56 -13.88 10.20
N ARG A 13 7.84 -13.95 9.83
CA ARG A 13 8.84 -12.98 10.27
C ARG A 13 8.56 -11.59 9.68
N ASP A 14 8.23 -11.51 8.40
CA ASP A 14 7.99 -10.24 7.72
C ASP A 14 6.69 -9.58 8.20
N ILE A 15 5.63 -10.36 8.42
CA ILE A 15 4.39 -9.87 9.07
C ILE A 15 4.69 -9.30 10.44
N ARG A 16 5.49 -9.99 11.26
CA ARG A 16 5.80 -9.53 12.62
C ARG A 16 6.63 -8.25 12.64
N ASN A 17 7.41 -8.02 11.59
CA ASN A 17 8.24 -6.83 11.44
C ASN A 17 7.51 -5.67 10.72
N THR A 18 6.25 -5.86 10.32
CA THR A 18 5.47 -4.82 9.65
C THR A 18 5.09 -3.73 10.65
N GLY A 19 5.45 -2.47 10.33
CA GLY A 19 5.14 -1.32 11.16
C GLY A 19 3.69 -0.85 11.02
N VAL A 20 3.33 0.13 11.85
CA VAL A 20 1.99 0.74 11.85
C VAL A 20 1.70 1.43 10.52
N ILE A 21 2.70 2.08 9.91
CA ILE A 21 2.55 2.78 8.64
C ILE A 21 2.32 1.81 7.50
N GLU A 22 3.12 0.73 7.39
CA GLU A 22 2.90 -0.31 6.38
C GLU A 22 1.53 -0.96 6.54
N SER A 23 1.10 -1.20 7.78
CA SER A 23 -0.22 -1.78 8.06
C SER A 23 -1.36 -0.87 7.58
N ILE A 24 -1.28 0.44 7.86
CA ILE A 24 -2.29 1.40 7.39
C ILE A 24 -2.28 1.51 5.87
N ALA A 25 -1.11 1.55 5.22
CA ALA A 25 -0.98 1.57 3.77
C ALA A 25 -1.70 0.36 3.15
N VAL A 26 -1.38 -0.86 3.61
CA VAL A 26 -1.99 -2.08 3.09
C VAL A 26 -3.51 -2.10 3.31
N LEU A 27 -3.98 -1.76 4.52
CA LEU A 27 -5.40 -1.75 4.84
C LEU A 27 -6.18 -0.73 3.99
N THR A 28 -5.64 0.47 3.81
CA THR A 28 -6.27 1.49 2.98
C THR A 28 -6.25 1.11 1.50
N GLY A 29 -5.20 0.46 1.01
CA GLY A 29 -5.18 -0.13 -0.33
C GLY A 29 -6.30 -1.17 -0.54
N ILE A 30 -6.47 -2.10 0.40
CA ILE A 30 -7.55 -3.12 0.35
C ILE A 30 -8.93 -2.45 0.36
N LEU A 31 -9.14 -1.48 1.25
CA LEU A 31 -10.41 -0.74 1.34
C LEU A 31 -10.70 0.06 0.07
N SER A 32 -9.69 0.69 -0.54
CA SER A 32 -9.84 1.42 -1.81
C SER A 32 -10.33 0.49 -2.92
N VAL A 33 -9.74 -0.70 -3.07
CA VAL A 33 -10.20 -1.70 -4.05
C VAL A 33 -11.65 -2.13 -3.78
N TRP A 34 -12.04 -2.29 -2.51
CA TRP A 34 -13.42 -2.61 -2.18
C TRP A 34 -14.39 -1.48 -2.54
N TYR A 35 -14.07 -0.23 -2.22
CA TYR A 35 -14.90 0.91 -2.60
C TYR A 35 -14.97 1.11 -4.12
N SER A 36 -13.88 0.86 -4.84
CA SER A 36 -13.85 0.84 -6.30
C SER A 36 -14.84 -0.17 -6.87
N ARG A 37 -14.84 -1.40 -6.35
CA ARG A 37 -15.80 -2.45 -6.76
C ARG A 37 -17.26 -2.12 -6.45
N LYS A 38 -17.50 -1.22 -5.51
CA LYS A 38 -18.83 -0.75 -5.12
C LYS A 38 -19.24 0.55 -5.82
N GLU A 39 -18.43 1.06 -6.76
CA GLU A 39 -18.63 2.36 -7.41
C GLU A 39 -18.86 3.48 -6.38
N ASN A 40 -18.20 3.38 -5.23
CA ASN A 40 -18.39 4.29 -4.12
C ASN A 40 -17.33 5.39 -4.15
N ILE A 41 -17.77 6.64 -4.01
CA ILE A 41 -16.89 7.83 -4.00
C ILE A 41 -15.79 7.78 -2.92
N LEU A 42 -15.96 6.98 -1.87
CA LEU A 42 -14.93 6.75 -0.85
C LEU A 42 -13.66 6.08 -1.38
N VAL A 43 -13.67 5.54 -2.61
CA VAL A 43 -12.48 5.05 -3.30
C VAL A 43 -11.38 6.11 -3.37
N TYR A 44 -11.74 7.37 -3.59
CA TYR A 44 -10.82 8.49 -3.75
C TYR A 44 -10.13 8.91 -2.45
N PRO A 45 -10.84 9.24 -1.35
CA PRO A 45 -10.18 9.60 -0.10
C PRO A 45 -9.38 8.43 0.48
N VAL A 46 -9.86 7.19 0.35
CA VAL A 46 -9.14 6.01 0.85
C VAL A 46 -7.93 5.69 -0.02
N GLY A 47 -8.04 5.84 -1.33
CA GLY A 47 -6.93 5.73 -2.28
C GLY A 47 -5.87 6.81 -2.09
N LEU A 48 -6.28 8.03 -1.73
CA LEU A 48 -5.38 9.13 -1.41
C LEU A 48 -4.54 8.83 -0.17
N VAL A 49 -5.16 8.35 0.92
CA VAL A 49 -4.44 7.93 2.13
C VAL A 49 -3.44 6.82 1.82
N ASN A 50 -3.86 5.82 1.04
CA ASN A 50 -3.02 4.71 0.61
C ASN A 50 -1.77 5.19 -0.14
N THR A 51 -1.98 5.99 -1.19
CA THR A 51 -0.90 6.44 -2.08
C THR A 51 0.09 7.37 -1.37
N ILE A 52 -0.36 8.24 -0.46
CA ILE A 52 0.53 9.07 0.37
C ILE A 52 1.46 8.21 1.24
N PHE A 53 0.93 7.17 1.89
CA PHE A 53 1.77 6.28 2.69
C PHE A 53 2.73 5.48 1.83
N TYR A 54 2.32 5.03 0.64
CA TYR A 54 3.22 4.36 -0.30
C TYR A 54 4.32 5.30 -0.83
N VAL A 55 4.04 6.58 -1.11
CA VAL A 55 5.09 7.57 -1.44
C VAL A 55 6.11 7.63 -0.30
N TYR A 56 5.66 7.77 0.95
CA TYR A 56 6.55 7.83 2.11
C TYR A 56 7.41 6.56 2.26
N LEU A 57 6.79 5.38 2.17
CA LEU A 57 7.47 4.08 2.29
C LEU A 57 8.47 3.86 1.16
N SER A 58 8.10 4.15 -0.08
CA SER A 58 8.98 4.00 -1.24
C SER A 58 10.17 4.96 -1.17
N VAL A 59 10.00 6.21 -0.73
CA VAL A 59 11.13 7.13 -0.50
C VAL A 59 12.05 6.63 0.59
N LYS A 60 11.50 6.14 1.72
CA LYS A 60 12.28 5.56 2.83
C LYS A 60 13.07 4.32 2.39
N GLY A 61 12.51 3.52 1.48
CA GLY A 61 13.16 2.33 0.90
C GLY A 61 14.10 2.61 -0.27
N GLY A 62 14.27 3.87 -0.70
CA GLY A 62 15.09 4.23 -1.87
C GLY A 62 14.46 3.86 -3.22
N LEU A 63 13.17 3.53 -3.25
CA LEU A 63 12.39 3.12 -4.43
C LEU A 63 11.75 4.34 -5.09
N PHE A 64 12.56 5.25 -5.64
CA PHE A 64 12.07 6.51 -6.21
C PHE A 64 11.12 6.33 -7.41
N GLY A 65 11.28 5.25 -8.17
CA GLY A 65 10.36 4.89 -9.25
C GLY A 65 8.95 4.62 -8.74
N GLU A 66 8.81 3.79 -7.71
CA GLU A 66 7.53 3.50 -7.07
C GLU A 66 6.94 4.73 -6.38
N ALA A 67 7.78 5.55 -5.74
CA ALA A 67 7.34 6.79 -5.12
C ALA A 67 6.74 7.74 -6.17
N SER A 68 7.33 7.85 -7.35
CA SER A 68 6.84 8.71 -8.44
C SER A 68 5.49 8.24 -8.97
N VAL A 69 5.30 6.92 -9.12
CA VAL A 69 4.02 6.34 -9.57
C VAL A 69 2.93 6.56 -8.51
N ASN A 70 3.21 6.33 -7.23
CA ASN A 70 2.25 6.59 -6.16
C ASN A 70 1.94 8.09 -6.00
N LEU A 71 2.90 8.96 -6.28
CA LEU A 71 2.67 10.41 -6.31
C LEU A 71 1.70 10.80 -7.45
N TYR A 72 1.85 10.20 -8.63
CA TYR A 72 0.89 10.37 -9.72
C TYR A 72 -0.52 9.94 -9.29
N TYR A 73 -0.67 8.77 -8.65
CA TYR A 73 -1.97 8.31 -8.14
C TYR A 73 -2.52 9.20 -7.01
N THR A 74 -1.66 9.79 -6.19
CA THR A 74 -2.06 10.78 -5.16
C THR A 74 -2.75 11.97 -5.83
N ILE A 75 -2.14 12.53 -6.88
CA ILE A 75 -2.69 13.67 -7.63
C ILE A 75 -4.00 13.28 -8.31
N MET A 76 -4.06 12.13 -8.98
CA MET A 76 -5.29 11.65 -9.63
C MET A 76 -6.44 11.46 -8.63
N SER A 77 -6.15 10.95 -7.43
CA SER A 77 -7.17 10.75 -6.39
C SER A 77 -7.78 12.05 -5.87
N ILE A 78 -7.14 13.21 -6.08
CA ILE A 78 -7.69 14.53 -5.74
C ILE A 78 -8.71 14.98 -6.80
N TYR A 79 -8.46 14.65 -8.06
CA TYR A 79 -9.36 15.03 -9.16
C TYR A 79 -10.65 14.18 -9.19
N GLY A 80 -10.59 12.94 -8.72
CA GLY A 80 -11.69 11.98 -8.82
C GLY A 80 -11.69 11.28 -10.17
#